data_AF-A0A7V4L8T4-F1
#
_entry.id   AF-A0A7V4L8T4-F1
#
_cell.length_a   1.000
_cell.length_b   1.000
_cell.length_c   1.000
_cell.angle_alpha   90.00
_cell.angle_beta   90.00
_cell.angle_gamma   90.00
#
_symmetry.space_group_name_H-M   'P 1'
#
loop_
_entity.id
_entity.type
_entity.pdbx_description
1 polymer ?
#
loop_
_entity_poly.entity_id
_entity_poly.type
_entity_poly.pdbx_seq_one_letter_code
_entity_poly.pdbx_strand_id
1 'polypeptide(L)'
;MKKLALSIGGATLVLGGRAGLGPNFEPKDLALQVNGEVSAALLESLAPEVATDVTGRARIDGKLFGTWDNPSLAARIDLGEIRMRLRGISGKVAVESGTIEVTTREVLLRNVKVRINDEGRLFIGAEESQPGRLRIVSLRPKLILGKIDLPLKGERLGYRTSTMELDDLAFSLNLSGDLQESSLTLGGDVRLVSGRYIQDFNVRNMVISARVNESVSRPFWEGSPLLEDLRLNLRVRTLGDGFIVQNNLAPEIFLQVDLRVGGTLSAPTLAGDIRPTEGRFHILGLRGDFDLTPNVNHITFVSTKSLAAGDTPELNLEATNELTDAFGNQHHVTMRISGPINQASIDLSTAEGLDRNQTLMLLLSGRTTETISMLGNNNQRTLSVNPQSGIDVMGQASRDAVSNLVEPYIDDTLQLLTGHKLNLRPTIGADGFELKVQARASRELALELSYLQGFQTQKRYRASGNAWLRDYITGTLLYEQLTYSPQQGIIDQTSSLRLQLLLAYPLRFLSP
;
A
#
# COMPACT_ATOMS: atom_id res chain seq x y z
N MET A 1 39.23 -4.49 50.01
CA MET A 1 38.04 -3.92 50.71
C MET A 1 37.23 -5.05 51.34
N LYS A 2 36.90 -4.98 52.63
CA LYS A 2 36.21 -6.10 53.33
C LYS A 2 34.73 -6.26 52.96
N LYS A 3 34.00 -5.18 52.65
CA LYS A 3 32.64 -5.13 52.06
C LYS A 3 32.23 -3.64 51.97
N LEU A 4 31.79 -3.19 50.81
CA LEU A 4 31.20 -1.86 50.56
C LEU A 4 29.73 -2.08 50.22
N ALA A 5 28.82 -1.49 50.99
CA ALA A 5 27.40 -1.50 50.68
C ALA A 5 27.02 -0.19 49.96
N LEU A 6 26.49 -0.30 48.75
CA LEU A 6 25.99 0.81 47.96
C LEU A 6 24.46 0.73 47.94
N SER A 7 23.77 1.81 48.36
CA SER A 7 22.31 1.86 48.33
C SER A 7 21.82 2.94 47.36
N ILE A 8 21.06 2.54 46.34
CA ILE A 8 20.50 3.44 45.31
C ILE A 8 19.02 3.10 45.14
N GLY A 9 18.14 4.09 45.31
CA GLY A 9 16.69 3.91 45.11
C GLY A 9 16.07 2.83 46.00
N GLY A 10 16.56 2.65 47.22
CA GLY A 10 16.09 1.62 48.16
C GLY A 10 16.60 0.19 47.89
N ALA A 11 17.40 -0.02 46.84
CA ALA A 11 18.07 -1.29 46.57
C ALA A 11 19.50 -1.27 47.12
N THR A 12 19.93 -2.34 47.78
CA THR A 12 21.28 -2.46 48.35
C THR A 12 22.12 -3.47 47.60
N LEU A 13 23.26 -3.00 47.09
CA LEU A 13 24.28 -3.80 46.42
C LEU A 13 25.51 -3.92 47.33
N VAL A 14 25.96 -5.15 47.58
CA VAL A 14 27.17 -5.41 48.35
C VAL A 14 28.32 -5.74 47.41
N LEU A 15 29.36 -4.92 47.46
CA LEU A 15 30.60 -5.06 46.71
C LEU A 15 31.71 -5.52 47.67
N GLY A 16 32.22 -6.74 47.49
CA GLY A 16 33.35 -7.27 48.25
C GLY A 16 34.54 -7.52 47.34
N GLY A 17 35.77 -7.51 47.86
CA GLY A 17 36.91 -7.99 47.08
C GLY A 17 38.24 -7.28 47.33
N ARG A 18 39.21 -7.65 46.50
CA ARG A 18 40.57 -7.10 46.49
C ARG A 18 40.93 -6.63 45.09
N ALA A 19 41.59 -5.49 45.00
CA ALA A 19 42.24 -5.01 43.79
C ALA A 19 43.72 -4.78 44.14
N GLY A 20 44.63 -5.44 43.44
CA GLY A 20 46.06 -5.19 43.51
C GLY A 20 46.40 -3.99 42.62
N LEU A 21 47.19 -3.06 43.13
CA LEU A 21 47.64 -1.88 42.38
C LEU A 21 49.10 -2.10 41.93
N GLY A 22 49.38 -1.80 40.67
CA GLY A 22 50.71 -1.78 40.09
C GLY A 22 51.45 -0.46 40.33
N PRO A 23 52.63 -0.29 39.70
CA PRO A 23 53.32 1.01 39.68
C PRO A 23 52.36 2.07 39.12
N ASN A 24 52.37 3.29 39.66
CA ASN A 24 51.45 4.38 39.30
C ASN A 24 49.98 4.22 39.72
N PHE A 25 49.68 3.33 40.69
CA PHE A 25 48.32 3.09 41.19
C PHE A 25 47.33 2.55 40.14
N GLU A 26 47.85 1.96 39.06
CA GLU A 26 47.00 1.30 38.06
C GLU A 26 46.50 -0.05 38.62
N PRO A 27 45.20 -0.39 38.48
CA PRO A 27 44.73 -1.72 38.86
C PRO A 27 45.49 -2.78 38.05
N LYS A 28 46.10 -3.76 38.73
CA LYS A 28 46.81 -4.88 38.12
C LYS A 28 46.00 -6.15 38.21
N ASP A 29 45.61 -6.52 39.42
CA ASP A 29 44.86 -7.75 39.71
C ASP A 29 43.51 -7.40 40.34
N LEU A 30 42.46 -8.10 39.93
CA LEU A 30 41.10 -7.93 40.43
C LEU A 30 40.58 -9.26 40.98
N ALA A 31 39.87 -9.17 42.10
CA ALA A 31 38.99 -10.21 42.60
C ALA A 31 37.83 -9.52 43.34
N LEU A 32 36.81 -9.14 42.58
CA LEU A 32 35.61 -8.46 43.06
C LEU A 32 34.42 -9.42 43.00
N GLN A 33 33.57 -9.32 44.01
CA GLN A 33 32.30 -10.01 44.08
C GLN A 33 31.20 -8.98 44.33
N VAL A 34 30.10 -9.13 43.60
CA VAL A 34 28.93 -8.28 43.67
C VAL A 34 27.74 -9.17 44.02
N ASN A 35 26.98 -8.82 45.05
CA ASN A 35 25.75 -9.52 45.38
C ASN A 35 24.75 -8.53 45.97
N GLY A 36 23.51 -8.55 45.50
CA GLY A 36 22.43 -7.74 46.08
C GLY A 36 21.37 -7.33 45.06
N GLU A 37 20.59 -6.32 45.41
CA GLU A 37 19.59 -5.73 44.54
C GLU A 37 20.12 -4.44 43.91
N VAL A 38 19.76 -4.22 42.66
CA VAL A 38 20.07 -3.00 41.92
C VAL A 38 18.76 -2.37 41.43
N SER A 39 18.63 -1.07 41.64
CA SER A 39 17.52 -0.30 41.10
C SER A 39 17.63 -0.23 39.59
N ALA A 40 16.53 -0.55 38.89
CA ALA A 40 16.47 -0.46 37.43
C ALA A 40 16.62 0.99 36.93
N ALA A 41 16.43 1.99 37.79
CA ALA A 41 16.67 3.40 37.47
C ALA A 41 18.10 3.69 36.99
N LEU A 42 19.08 2.83 37.31
CA LEU A 42 20.43 2.94 36.74
C LEU A 42 20.44 2.79 35.21
N LEU A 43 19.48 2.08 34.62
CA LEU A 43 19.37 1.94 33.16
C LEU A 43 19.20 3.30 32.47
N GLU A 44 18.46 4.22 33.08
CA GLU A 44 18.26 5.57 32.55
C GLU A 44 19.57 6.38 32.52
N SER A 45 20.48 6.11 33.46
CA SER A 45 21.82 6.73 33.47
C SER A 45 22.78 6.07 32.48
N LEU A 46 22.68 4.75 32.29
CA LEU A 46 23.58 3.98 31.40
C LEU A 46 23.16 4.06 29.92
N ALA A 47 21.86 4.21 29.67
CA ALA A 47 21.28 4.20 28.33
C ALA A 47 20.09 5.19 28.21
N PRO A 48 20.33 6.50 28.43
CA PRO A 48 19.27 7.53 28.39
C PRO A 48 18.57 7.63 27.03
N GLU A 49 19.27 7.21 25.96
CA GLU A 49 18.74 7.18 24.59
C GLU A 49 17.76 6.03 24.33
N VAL A 50 17.72 5.03 25.20
CA VAL A 50 16.90 3.82 25.00
C VAL A 50 15.62 3.88 25.84
N ALA A 51 15.72 4.27 27.11
CA ALA A 51 14.62 4.19 28.05
C ALA A 51 14.55 5.40 28.99
N THR A 52 13.34 5.79 29.37
CA THR A 52 13.04 6.81 30.38
C THR A 52 12.01 6.27 31.38
N ASP A 53 11.84 6.97 32.51
CA ASP A 53 10.89 6.61 33.57
C ASP A 53 11.09 5.16 34.06
N VAL A 54 12.34 4.74 34.21
CA VAL A 54 12.67 3.35 34.55
C VAL A 54 12.49 3.13 36.05
N THR A 55 11.61 2.19 36.41
CA THR A 55 11.33 1.80 37.79
C THR A 55 11.35 0.29 37.93
N GLY A 56 11.72 -0.21 39.11
CA GLY A 56 11.83 -1.64 39.38
C GLY A 56 13.18 -2.04 39.92
N ARG A 57 13.38 -3.35 40.12
CA ARG A 57 14.59 -3.91 40.73
C ARG A 57 15.03 -5.19 40.01
N ALA A 58 16.33 -5.42 40.02
CA ALA A 58 16.93 -6.67 39.58
C ALA A 58 17.89 -7.18 40.66
N ARG A 59 17.99 -8.50 40.82
CA ARG A 59 18.97 -9.13 41.72
C ARG A 59 20.20 -9.52 40.92
N ILE A 60 21.38 -9.10 41.38
CA ILE A 60 22.66 -9.37 40.72
C ILE A 60 23.52 -10.23 41.63
N ASP A 61 24.08 -11.30 41.08
CA ASP A 61 25.21 -12.03 41.63
C ASP A 61 26.33 -12.06 40.60
N GLY A 62 27.50 -11.53 40.92
CA GLY A 62 28.59 -11.38 39.96
C GLY A 62 29.96 -11.55 40.58
N LYS A 63 30.90 -12.02 39.76
CA LYS A 63 32.31 -12.18 40.08
C LYS A 63 33.15 -11.63 38.94
N LEU A 64 34.13 -10.82 39.27
CA LEU A 64 35.12 -10.26 38.36
C LEU A 64 36.51 -10.60 38.90
N PHE A 65 37.30 -11.35 38.15
CA PHE A 65 38.63 -11.79 38.57
C PHE A 65 39.65 -11.74 37.44
N GLY A 66 40.95 -11.83 37.74
CA GLY A 66 42.01 -11.79 36.73
C GLY A 66 42.73 -10.44 36.68
N THR A 67 43.39 -10.13 35.57
CA THR A 67 44.10 -8.85 35.43
C THR A 67 43.18 -7.75 34.92
N TRP A 68 43.56 -6.49 35.14
CA TRP A 68 42.83 -5.34 34.62
C TRP A 68 42.70 -5.32 33.09
N ASP A 69 43.73 -5.81 32.40
CA ASP A 69 43.77 -5.90 30.94
C ASP A 69 43.01 -7.12 30.39
N ASN A 70 42.88 -8.18 31.19
CA ASN A 70 42.17 -9.40 30.79
C ASN A 70 41.29 -9.94 31.92
N PRO A 71 40.20 -9.22 32.27
CA PRO A 71 39.32 -9.63 33.33
C PRO A 71 38.42 -10.79 32.89
N SER A 72 38.21 -11.73 33.80
CA SER A 72 37.20 -12.77 33.72
C SER A 72 35.95 -12.34 34.47
N LEU A 73 34.84 -12.24 33.75
CA LEU A 73 33.53 -11.85 34.26
C LEU A 73 32.60 -13.06 34.25
N ALA A 74 31.87 -13.26 35.34
CA ALA A 74 30.74 -14.16 35.42
C ALA A 74 29.67 -13.51 36.31
N ALA A 75 28.50 -13.22 35.76
CA ALA A 75 27.40 -12.61 36.49
C ALA A 75 26.06 -13.22 36.07
N ARG A 76 25.13 -13.27 37.02
CA ARG A 76 23.74 -13.62 36.82
C ARG A 76 22.89 -12.48 37.34
N ILE A 77 21.96 -12.02 36.52
CA ILE A 77 21.03 -10.95 36.83
C ILE A 77 19.63 -11.54 36.68
N ASP A 78 18.91 -11.67 37.79
CA ASP A 78 17.51 -12.07 37.79
C ASP A 78 16.64 -10.79 37.78
N LEU A 79 15.90 -10.60 36.69
CA LEU A 79 15.04 -9.45 36.47
C LEU A 79 13.73 -9.64 37.25
N GLY A 80 13.37 -8.64 38.06
CA GLY A 80 12.03 -8.52 38.62
C GLY A 80 11.09 -7.76 37.67
N GLU A 81 9.99 -7.25 38.22
CA GLU A 81 9.13 -6.34 37.49
C GLU A 81 9.85 -4.99 37.28
N ILE A 82 10.13 -4.66 36.02
CA ILE A 82 10.79 -3.41 35.62
C ILE A 82 9.90 -2.70 34.60
N ARG A 83 9.39 -1.52 34.95
CA ARG A 83 8.57 -0.70 34.07
C ARG A 83 9.42 0.41 33.49
N MET A 84 9.26 0.65 32.19
CA MET A 84 10.01 1.66 31.46
C MET A 84 9.19 2.20 30.29
N ARG A 85 9.58 3.37 29.79
CA ARG A 85 9.15 3.88 28.50
C ARG A 85 10.32 3.79 27.54
N LEU A 86 10.17 3.03 26.45
CA LEU A 86 11.18 2.97 25.41
C LEU A 86 11.05 4.18 24.50
N ARG A 87 12.18 4.84 24.19
CA ARG A 87 12.18 5.89 23.18
C ARG A 87 11.94 5.27 21.80
N GLY A 88 11.10 5.90 21.00
CA GLY A 88 10.73 5.42 19.66
C GLY A 88 9.62 4.36 19.60
N ILE A 89 9.15 3.83 20.74
CA ILE A 89 7.99 2.95 20.81
C ILE A 89 6.87 3.65 21.58
N SER A 90 5.72 3.84 20.94
CA SER A 90 4.52 4.33 21.60
C SER A 90 3.95 3.24 22.51
N GLY A 91 4.17 3.36 23.82
CA GLY A 91 3.60 2.41 24.77
C GLY A 91 4.25 2.37 26.13
N LYS A 92 3.60 1.67 27.06
CA LYS A 92 4.22 1.26 28.33
C LYS A 92 4.86 -0.11 28.13
N VAL A 93 6.11 -0.25 28.52
CA VAL A 93 6.85 -1.51 28.46
C VAL A 93 7.17 -1.95 29.88
N ALA A 94 6.86 -3.19 30.20
CA ALA A 94 7.16 -3.78 31.50
C ALA A 94 7.85 -5.13 31.31
N VAL A 95 9.10 -5.25 31.71
CA VAL A 95 9.73 -6.56 31.91
C VAL A 95 9.07 -7.18 33.14
N GLU A 96 8.50 -8.36 33.01
CA GLU A 96 7.83 -9.07 34.11
C GLU A 96 8.82 -9.95 34.87
N SER A 97 9.71 -10.61 34.12
CA SER A 97 10.74 -11.50 34.66
C SER A 97 11.76 -11.87 33.59
N GLY A 98 12.87 -12.47 34.01
CA GLY A 98 13.86 -13.08 33.13
C GLY A 98 15.20 -13.26 33.82
N THR A 99 16.10 -14.01 33.20
CA THR A 99 17.48 -14.16 33.69
C THR A 99 18.45 -13.76 32.59
N ILE A 100 19.39 -12.88 32.95
CA ILE A 100 20.53 -12.51 32.11
C ILE A 100 21.78 -13.13 32.72
N GLU A 101 22.48 -13.96 31.95
CA GLU A 101 23.79 -14.49 32.33
C GLU A 101 24.86 -13.78 31.50
N VAL A 102 25.85 -13.20 32.15
CA VAL A 102 26.92 -12.45 31.51
C VAL A 102 28.24 -13.14 31.82
N THR A 103 29.00 -13.47 30.78
CA THR A 103 30.35 -13.98 30.89
C THR A 103 31.34 -13.04 30.18
N THR A 104 32.63 -13.35 30.23
CA THR A 104 33.63 -12.62 29.42
C THR A 104 33.37 -12.71 27.91
N ARG A 105 32.67 -13.75 27.44
CA ARG A 105 32.53 -14.07 26.01
C ARG A 105 31.14 -13.85 25.46
N GLU A 106 30.11 -13.90 26.30
CA GLU A 106 28.73 -13.82 25.85
C GLU A 106 27.77 -13.32 26.94
N VAL A 107 26.66 -12.76 26.50
CA VAL A 107 25.45 -12.49 27.27
C VAL A 107 24.36 -13.45 26.82
N LEU A 108 23.73 -14.15 27.76
CA LEU A 108 22.61 -15.05 27.53
C LEU A 108 21.35 -14.47 28.16
N LEU A 109 20.28 -14.39 27.38
CA LEU A 109 18.95 -13.94 27.76
C LEU A 109 18.03 -15.15 27.82
N ARG A 110 17.54 -15.48 29.03
CA ARG A 110 16.68 -16.64 29.28
C ARG A 110 15.33 -16.17 29.80
N ASN A 111 14.29 -16.60 29.11
CA ASN A 111 12.89 -16.41 29.48
C ASN A 111 12.57 -14.95 29.86
N VAL A 112 13.08 -13.99 29.08
CA VAL A 112 12.82 -12.57 29.35
C VAL A 112 11.41 -12.26 28.85
N LYS A 113 10.49 -12.07 29.79
CA LYS A 113 9.08 -11.80 29.54
C LYS A 113 8.83 -10.31 29.61
N VAL A 114 8.29 -9.75 28.55
CA VAL A 114 8.03 -8.32 28.39
C VAL A 114 6.56 -8.14 28.04
N ARG A 115 5.88 -7.28 28.78
CA ARG A 115 4.52 -6.83 28.53
C ARG A 115 4.54 -5.47 27.85
N ILE A 116 3.77 -5.34 26.76
CA ILE A 116 3.67 -4.14 25.93
C ILE A 116 2.19 -3.74 25.89
N ASN A 117 1.88 -2.48 26.22
CA ASN A 117 0.51 -1.93 26.15
C ASN A 117 -0.54 -2.75 26.90
N ASP A 118 -0.15 -3.22 28.08
CA ASP A 118 -0.97 -3.95 29.05
C ASP A 118 -1.46 -5.36 28.66
N GLU A 119 -1.65 -5.68 27.38
CA GLU A 119 -2.09 -7.01 26.92
C GLU A 119 -1.02 -7.81 26.17
N GLY A 120 -0.21 -7.13 25.35
CA GLY A 120 0.74 -7.78 24.45
C GLY A 120 1.93 -8.35 25.19
N ARG A 121 2.39 -9.53 24.78
CA ARG A 121 3.54 -10.22 25.38
C ARG A 121 4.63 -10.46 24.35
N LEU A 122 5.85 -10.16 24.73
CA LEU A 122 7.08 -10.43 24.01
C LEU A 122 7.97 -11.30 24.90
N PHE A 123 8.48 -12.39 24.35
CA PHE A 123 9.42 -13.28 24.99
C PHE A 123 10.73 -13.25 24.21
N ILE A 124 11.85 -13.09 24.93
CA ILE A 124 13.20 -13.22 24.37
C ILE A 124 13.83 -14.46 25.00
N GLY A 125 14.25 -15.42 24.16
CA GLY A 125 14.77 -16.70 24.64
C GLY A 125 13.75 -17.46 25.50
N ALA A 126 12.52 -17.62 25.01
CA ALA A 126 11.43 -18.31 25.70
C ALA A 126 11.86 -19.70 26.21
N GLU A 127 11.19 -20.22 27.24
CA GLU A 127 11.55 -21.49 27.89
C GLU A 127 11.61 -22.70 26.93
N GLU A 128 10.75 -22.70 25.91
CA GLU A 128 10.70 -23.72 24.86
C GLU A 128 11.69 -23.46 23.70
N SER A 129 12.45 -22.36 23.75
CA SER A 129 13.37 -21.90 22.71
C SER A 129 14.81 -21.85 23.21
N GLN A 130 15.76 -21.71 22.28
CA GLN A 130 17.13 -21.37 22.63
C GLN A 130 17.18 -20.01 23.37
N PRO A 131 18.08 -19.82 24.33
CA PRO A 131 18.36 -18.52 24.93
C PRO A 131 18.83 -17.52 23.87
N GLY A 132 18.46 -16.25 24.03
CA GLY A 132 19.06 -15.18 23.24
C GLY A 132 20.53 -15.02 23.58
N ARG A 133 21.40 -14.87 22.58
CA ARG A 133 22.86 -14.82 22.75
C ARG A 133 23.41 -13.55 22.11
N LEU A 134 24.30 -12.88 22.84
CA LEU A 134 25.10 -11.78 22.31
C LEU A 134 26.57 -12.05 22.62
N ARG A 135 27.39 -12.17 21.58
CA ARG A 135 28.83 -12.41 21.73
C ARG A 135 29.53 -11.11 22.11
N ILE A 136 30.37 -11.19 23.13
CA ILE A 136 31.28 -10.11 23.53
C ILE A 136 32.62 -10.39 22.85
N VAL A 137 33.05 -9.47 22.00
CA VAL A 137 34.37 -9.51 21.33
C VAL A 137 35.43 -8.96 22.27
N SER A 138 35.12 -7.86 22.94
CA SER A 138 36.01 -7.25 23.93
C SER A 138 35.21 -6.57 25.04
N LEU A 139 35.67 -6.72 26.29
CA LEU A 139 35.16 -5.97 27.44
C LEU A 139 35.95 -4.67 27.69
N ARG A 140 37.23 -4.62 27.28
CA ARG A 140 38.18 -3.54 27.58
C ARG A 140 39.12 -3.31 26.39
N PRO A 141 39.47 -2.04 26.07
CA PRO A 141 39.12 -0.81 26.77
C PRO A 141 37.68 -0.33 26.55
N LYS A 142 37.01 -0.83 25.51
CA LYS A 142 35.60 -0.54 25.18
C LYS A 142 34.84 -1.85 25.00
N LEU A 143 33.58 -1.88 25.43
CA LEU A 143 32.67 -3.00 25.16
C LEU A 143 32.39 -3.08 23.66
N ILE A 144 32.79 -4.19 23.03
CA ILE A 144 32.54 -4.49 21.62
C ILE A 144 31.68 -5.75 21.57
N LEU A 145 30.48 -5.62 21.01
CA LEU A 145 29.57 -6.72 20.74
C LEU A 145 29.77 -7.23 19.31
N GLY A 146 29.72 -8.53 19.12
CA GLY A 146 29.86 -9.18 17.82
C GLY A 146 28.55 -9.80 17.38
N LYS A 147 28.59 -11.12 17.18
CA LYS A 147 27.42 -11.90 16.74
C LYS A 147 26.27 -11.84 17.74
N ILE A 148 25.06 -11.66 17.22
CA ILE A 148 23.81 -11.75 17.98
C ILE A 148 22.93 -12.87 17.40
N ASP A 149 22.16 -13.51 18.27
CA ASP A 149 21.15 -14.51 17.94
C ASP A 149 20.02 -14.41 18.97
N LEU A 150 18.93 -13.75 18.61
CA LEU A 150 17.86 -13.36 19.52
C LEU A 150 16.54 -13.95 19.02
N PRO A 151 16.11 -15.11 19.57
CA PRO A 151 14.79 -15.65 19.29
C PRO A 151 13.75 -14.84 20.05
N LEU A 152 12.77 -14.34 19.30
CA LEU A 152 11.70 -13.45 19.74
C LEU A 152 10.35 -14.13 19.50
N LYS A 153 9.51 -14.22 20.52
CA LYS A 153 8.12 -14.69 20.39
C LYS A 153 7.17 -13.60 20.84
N GLY A 154 6.24 -13.23 19.96
CA GLY A 154 5.22 -12.21 20.23
C GLY A 154 3.83 -12.84 20.27
N GLU A 155 2.99 -12.43 21.22
CA GLU A 155 1.62 -12.89 21.38
C GLU A 155 0.71 -11.72 21.75
N ARG A 156 -0.48 -11.62 21.14
CA ARG A 156 -1.50 -10.60 21.41
C ARG A 156 -0.99 -9.17 21.32
N LEU A 157 -0.10 -8.91 20.36
CA LEU A 157 0.49 -7.59 20.19
C LEU A 157 -0.47 -6.70 19.38
N GLY A 158 -0.80 -5.53 19.92
CA GLY A 158 -1.55 -4.51 19.21
C GLY A 158 -0.62 -3.51 18.53
N TYR A 159 -0.97 -3.06 17.33
CA TYR A 159 -0.24 -2.01 16.60
C TYR A 159 -1.22 -1.12 15.85
N ARG A 160 -1.16 0.20 16.03
CA ARG A 160 -2.06 1.14 15.36
C ARG A 160 -1.29 2.28 14.73
N THR A 161 -1.64 2.59 13.48
CA THR A 161 -1.18 3.75 12.71
C THR A 161 -2.40 4.48 12.13
N SER A 162 -2.17 5.55 11.38
CA SER A 162 -3.23 6.24 10.64
C SER A 162 -3.90 5.37 9.57
N THR A 163 -3.23 4.31 9.10
CA THR A 163 -3.71 3.48 7.98
C THR A 163 -3.92 2.01 8.32
N MET A 164 -3.49 1.56 9.49
CA MET A 164 -3.55 0.15 9.86
C MET A 164 -3.79 0.00 11.36
N GLU A 165 -4.74 -0.85 11.72
CA GLU A 165 -5.00 -1.26 13.10
C GLU A 165 -4.88 -2.79 13.17
N LEU A 166 -3.88 -3.27 13.90
CA LEU A 166 -3.71 -4.67 14.25
C LEU A 166 -4.08 -4.82 15.72
N ASP A 167 -5.08 -5.65 16.00
CA ASP A 167 -5.54 -5.90 17.37
C ASP A 167 -4.86 -7.13 17.98
N ASP A 168 -4.56 -8.15 17.16
CA ASP A 168 -3.86 -9.35 17.60
C ASP A 168 -2.82 -9.80 16.55
N LEU A 169 -1.56 -9.44 16.84
CA LEU A 169 -0.37 -9.86 16.13
C LEU A 169 0.39 -10.90 16.97
N ALA A 170 0.71 -12.04 16.36
CA ALA A 170 1.59 -13.04 16.93
C ALA A 170 2.77 -13.30 16.02
N PHE A 171 3.96 -13.55 16.57
CA PHE A 171 5.13 -13.87 15.76
C PHE A 171 6.10 -14.82 16.44
N SER A 172 6.92 -15.47 15.63
CA SER A 172 8.06 -16.27 16.06
C SER A 172 9.22 -15.92 15.13
N LEU A 173 10.06 -15.00 15.59
CA LEU A 173 11.13 -14.38 14.82
C LEU A 173 12.48 -14.71 15.43
N ASN A 174 13.53 -14.60 14.63
CA ASN A 174 14.90 -14.61 15.09
C ASN A 174 15.65 -13.42 14.50
N LEU A 175 16.22 -12.59 15.37
CA LEU A 175 17.14 -11.54 14.98
C LEU A 175 18.58 -12.05 15.14
N SER A 176 19.28 -12.23 14.03
CA SER A 176 20.63 -12.78 14.01
C SER A 176 21.56 -11.99 13.10
N GLY A 177 22.87 -12.06 13.32
CA GLY A 177 23.86 -11.39 12.46
C GLY A 177 25.10 -10.96 13.24
N ASP A 178 25.98 -10.16 12.62
CA ASP A 178 27.12 -9.55 13.30
C ASP A 178 26.95 -8.02 13.36
N LEU A 179 26.99 -7.47 14.59
CA LEU A 179 26.88 -6.04 14.83
C LEU A 179 28.09 -5.25 14.32
N GLN A 180 29.25 -5.89 14.11
CA GLN A 180 30.45 -5.24 13.57
C GLN A 180 30.41 -5.13 12.04
N GLU A 181 29.72 -6.05 11.38
CA GLU A 181 29.61 -6.10 9.91
C GLU A 181 28.28 -5.50 9.41
N SER A 182 27.44 -5.00 10.32
CA SER A 182 26.06 -4.53 10.04
C SER A 182 25.22 -5.56 9.29
N SER A 183 25.49 -6.85 9.47
CA SER A 183 24.90 -7.95 8.69
C SER A 183 23.69 -8.57 9.38
N LEU A 184 22.80 -7.72 9.92
CA LEU A 184 21.63 -8.18 10.67
C LEU A 184 20.57 -8.77 9.73
N THR A 185 19.92 -9.84 10.19
CA THR A 185 18.81 -10.51 9.53
C THR A 185 17.71 -10.78 10.55
N LEU A 186 16.49 -10.36 10.22
CA LEU A 186 15.27 -10.69 10.95
C LEU A 186 14.45 -11.68 10.11
N GLY A 187 14.32 -12.91 10.61
CA GLY A 187 13.61 -13.96 9.90
C GLY A 187 12.60 -14.71 10.78
N GLY A 188 11.57 -15.30 10.18
CA GLY A 188 10.59 -16.13 10.87
C GLY A 188 9.16 -15.92 10.41
N ASP A 189 8.20 -16.29 11.25
CA ASP A 189 6.78 -16.25 10.96
C ASP A 189 6.09 -15.10 11.70
N VAL A 190 5.29 -14.33 10.97
CA VAL A 190 4.36 -13.32 11.48
C VAL A 190 2.94 -13.77 11.15
N ARG A 191 2.07 -13.77 12.15
CA ARG A 191 0.69 -14.23 12.09
C ARG A 191 -0.23 -13.08 12.47
N LEU A 192 -1.09 -12.70 11.53
CA LEU A 192 -2.12 -11.68 11.70
C LEU A 192 -3.41 -12.39 12.10
N VAL A 193 -3.83 -12.28 13.36
CA VAL A 193 -5.07 -12.92 13.83
C VAL A 193 -6.26 -12.02 13.54
N SER A 194 -6.17 -10.74 13.90
CA SER A 194 -7.19 -9.75 13.60
C SER A 194 -6.62 -8.36 13.36
N GLY A 195 -7.19 -7.66 12.40
CA GLY A 195 -6.81 -6.29 12.09
C GLY A 195 -7.58 -5.72 10.91
N ARG A 196 -7.39 -4.43 10.68
CA ARG A 196 -7.97 -3.70 9.56
C ARG A 196 -6.96 -2.77 8.92
N TYR A 197 -7.03 -2.70 7.60
CA TYR A 197 -6.33 -1.70 6.81
C TYR A 197 -7.33 -0.62 6.40
N ILE A 198 -7.09 0.61 6.84
CA ILE A 198 -8.00 1.75 6.66
C ILE A 198 -7.29 2.80 5.83
N GLN A 199 -7.55 2.87 4.53
CA GLN A 199 -6.98 3.94 3.71
C GLN A 199 -7.96 4.38 2.62
N ASP A 200 -8.50 5.58 2.78
CA ASP A 200 -9.35 6.19 1.77
C ASP A 200 -8.59 6.48 0.47
N PHE A 201 -9.24 6.17 -0.65
CA PHE A 201 -8.78 6.53 -1.98
C PHE A 201 -9.11 7.99 -2.27
N ASN A 202 -8.07 8.83 -2.38
CA ASN A 202 -8.21 10.19 -2.88
C ASN A 202 -8.28 10.21 -4.41
N VAL A 203 -9.46 10.56 -4.92
CA VAL A 203 -9.84 10.55 -6.35
C VAL A 203 -9.02 11.53 -7.21
N ARG A 204 -8.38 12.56 -6.61
CA ARG A 204 -7.62 13.58 -7.36
C ARG A 204 -6.45 13.05 -8.18
N ASN A 205 -6.01 11.83 -7.91
CA ASN A 205 -4.89 11.20 -8.59
C ASN A 205 -5.23 9.71 -8.87
N MET A 206 -6.31 9.38 -9.58
CA MET A 206 -6.65 7.98 -9.95
C MET A 206 -5.76 7.42 -11.08
N VAL A 207 -4.46 7.48 -10.90
CA VAL A 207 -3.60 6.40 -11.38
C VAL A 207 -3.58 5.41 -10.24
N ILE A 208 -3.91 4.14 -10.50
CA ILE A 208 -3.58 3.04 -9.58
C ILE A 208 -2.06 2.88 -9.57
N SER A 209 -1.35 3.92 -9.11
CA SER A 209 0.05 3.81 -8.78
C SER A 209 0.12 3.18 -7.40
N ALA A 210 1.10 2.30 -7.19
CA ALA A 210 1.49 1.84 -5.88
C ALA A 210 1.93 3.08 -5.07
N ARG A 211 0.98 3.80 -4.50
CA ARG A 211 1.27 4.94 -3.66
C ARG A 211 1.63 4.43 -2.30
N VAL A 212 2.93 4.35 -2.07
CA VAL A 212 3.47 4.53 -0.73
C VAL A 212 3.03 5.93 -0.31
N ASN A 213 2.01 6.03 0.53
CA ASN A 213 1.55 7.32 1.03
C ASN A 213 2.65 7.81 1.98
N GLU A 214 3.54 8.68 1.49
CA GLU A 214 4.68 9.28 2.21
C GLU A 214 4.26 10.27 3.31
N SER A 215 3.03 10.16 3.82
CA SER A 215 2.55 10.96 4.95
C SER A 215 2.86 10.24 6.27
N VAL A 216 4.13 9.93 6.48
CA VAL A 216 4.60 9.35 7.74
C VAL A 216 5.89 10.08 8.13
N SER A 217 6.00 10.44 9.41
CA SER A 217 7.26 10.77 10.07
C SER A 217 8.42 9.95 9.51
N ARG A 218 9.63 10.54 9.43
CA ARG A 218 10.86 9.82 9.07
C ARG A 218 10.81 8.39 9.62
N PRO A 219 10.90 7.35 8.76
CA PRO A 219 10.81 5.98 9.21
C PRO A 219 11.75 5.73 10.38
N PHE A 220 11.34 4.89 11.34
CA PHE A 220 12.14 4.66 12.55
C PHE A 220 13.54 4.08 12.27
N TRP A 221 13.74 3.54 11.08
CA TRP A 221 15.02 3.01 10.61
C TRP A 221 15.92 4.07 9.96
N GLU A 222 15.38 5.21 9.52
CA GLU A 222 16.12 6.23 8.79
C GLU A 222 17.16 6.90 9.70
N GLY A 223 18.43 6.87 9.28
CA GLY A 223 19.57 7.36 10.06
C GLY A 223 20.23 6.30 10.95
N SER A 224 19.78 5.04 10.90
CA SER A 224 20.40 3.92 11.60
C SER A 224 20.93 2.90 10.59
N PRO A 225 22.26 2.87 10.30
CA PRO A 225 22.84 1.93 9.34
C PRO A 225 22.54 0.46 9.67
N LEU A 226 22.46 0.11 10.95
CA LEU A 226 22.11 -1.24 11.39
C LEU A 226 20.67 -1.65 11.04
N LEU A 227 19.75 -0.69 10.97
CA LEU A 227 18.34 -0.93 10.64
C LEU A 227 18.08 -0.77 9.14
N GLU A 228 18.74 0.16 8.46
CA GLU A 228 18.62 0.36 7.01
C GLU A 228 19.01 -0.89 6.21
N ASP A 229 20.11 -1.53 6.61
CA ASP A 229 20.66 -2.74 5.97
C ASP A 229 20.09 -4.04 6.55
N LEU A 230 19.16 -3.97 7.50
CA LEU A 230 18.53 -5.13 8.11
C LEU A 230 17.83 -5.98 7.05
N ARG A 231 18.33 -7.19 6.83
CA ARG A 231 17.73 -8.14 5.90
C ARG A 231 16.48 -8.76 6.48
N LEU A 232 15.44 -8.87 5.67
CA LEU A 232 14.16 -9.46 6.04
C LEU A 232 14.02 -10.84 5.40
N ASN A 233 13.50 -11.79 6.18
CA ASN A 233 13.04 -13.08 5.67
C ASN A 233 11.81 -13.52 6.48
N LEU A 234 10.72 -12.79 6.29
CA LEU A 234 9.51 -12.95 7.07
C LEU A 234 8.45 -13.68 6.24
N ARG A 235 7.74 -14.61 6.84
CA ARG A 235 6.48 -15.13 6.29
C ARG A 235 5.33 -14.52 7.06
N VAL A 236 4.58 -13.66 6.40
CA VAL A 236 3.40 -12.99 6.94
C VAL A 236 2.16 -13.72 6.46
N ARG A 237 1.34 -14.19 7.39
CA ARG A 237 0.09 -14.87 7.06
C ARG A 237 -1.06 -14.47 7.98
N THR A 238 -2.27 -14.50 7.47
CA THR A 238 -3.46 -14.39 8.33
C THR A 238 -3.79 -15.72 8.98
N LEU A 239 -4.46 -15.68 10.14
CA LEU A 239 -5.07 -16.83 10.79
C LEU A 239 -6.59 -16.62 10.84
N GLY A 240 -7.33 -17.40 10.07
CA GLY A 240 -8.77 -17.20 9.89
C GLY A 240 -9.08 -15.95 9.07
N ASP A 241 -10.29 -15.43 9.24
CA ASP A 241 -10.86 -14.35 8.42
C ASP A 241 -10.95 -13.02 9.19
N GLY A 242 -10.04 -12.80 10.16
CA GLY A 242 -10.06 -11.61 11.02
C GLY A 242 -9.41 -10.36 10.43
N PHE A 243 -8.89 -10.41 9.20
CA PHE A 243 -8.20 -9.29 8.55
C PHE A 243 -9.04 -8.66 7.45
N ILE A 244 -9.35 -7.37 7.59
CA ILE A 244 -10.25 -6.65 6.68
C ILE A 244 -9.57 -5.44 6.03
N VAL A 245 -9.99 -5.12 4.81
CA VAL A 245 -9.70 -3.84 4.14
C VAL A 245 -10.94 -2.98 4.15
N GLN A 246 -10.78 -1.73 4.58
CA GLN A 246 -11.83 -0.72 4.62
C GLN A 246 -11.34 0.57 3.96
N ASN A 247 -12.13 1.09 3.04
CA ASN A 247 -11.91 2.38 2.41
C ASN A 247 -13.22 2.91 1.80
N ASN A 248 -13.20 4.14 1.30
CA ASN A 248 -14.34 4.78 0.63
C ASN A 248 -14.92 4.04 -0.59
N LEU A 249 -14.19 3.10 -1.21
CA LEU A 249 -14.67 2.27 -2.33
C LEU A 249 -15.04 0.85 -1.88
N ALA A 250 -14.44 0.34 -0.82
CA ALA A 250 -14.66 -1.00 -0.30
C ALA A 250 -14.94 -0.91 1.20
N PRO A 251 -16.23 -0.87 1.61
CA PRO A 251 -16.58 -0.71 3.02
C PRO A 251 -16.06 -1.87 3.87
N GLU A 252 -16.05 -3.09 3.34
CA GLU A 252 -15.54 -4.27 4.03
C GLU A 252 -15.16 -5.37 3.02
N ILE A 253 -13.88 -5.72 2.99
CA ILE A 253 -13.35 -6.88 2.25
C ILE A 253 -12.49 -7.72 3.17
N PHE A 254 -12.82 -8.99 3.33
CA PHE A 254 -12.06 -9.98 4.09
C PHE A 254 -10.92 -10.54 3.24
N LEU A 255 -9.70 -10.50 3.79
CA LEU A 255 -8.50 -10.96 3.10
C LEU A 255 -7.83 -12.13 3.82
N GLN A 256 -7.40 -13.11 3.04
CA GLN A 256 -6.41 -14.09 3.45
C GLN A 256 -5.05 -13.72 2.85
N VAL A 257 -4.03 -13.62 3.70
CA VAL A 257 -2.67 -13.22 3.30
C VAL A 257 -1.73 -14.39 3.48
N ASP A 258 -0.90 -14.70 2.48
CA ASP A 258 0.31 -15.52 2.62
C ASP A 258 1.43 -14.89 1.78
N LEU A 259 2.23 -14.06 2.43
CA LEU A 259 3.30 -13.29 1.82
C LEU A 259 4.64 -13.64 2.44
N ARG A 260 5.68 -13.66 1.61
CA ARG A 260 7.07 -13.61 2.00
C ARG A 260 7.58 -12.19 1.80
N VAL A 261 8.13 -11.62 2.87
CA VAL A 261 8.78 -10.32 2.87
C VAL A 261 10.28 -10.54 2.95
N GLY A 262 10.96 -10.19 1.86
CA GLY A 262 12.40 -10.29 1.68
C GLY A 262 13.06 -8.92 1.54
N GLY A 263 14.32 -8.91 1.09
CA GLY A 263 15.07 -7.67 0.83
C GLY A 263 15.63 -7.05 2.11
N THR A 264 15.86 -5.75 2.07
CA THR A 264 16.26 -4.96 3.26
C THR A 264 15.06 -4.21 3.82
N LEU A 265 15.14 -3.74 5.07
CA LEU A 265 14.08 -2.92 5.66
C LEU A 265 13.85 -1.61 4.89
N SER A 266 14.89 -1.05 4.29
CA SER A 266 14.86 0.13 3.41
C SER A 266 14.29 -0.16 2.01
N ALA A 267 14.47 -1.38 1.49
CA ALA A 267 14.00 -1.80 0.17
C ALA A 267 13.42 -3.22 0.23
N PRO A 268 12.21 -3.38 0.80
CA PRO A 268 11.60 -4.69 0.97
C PRO A 268 11.11 -5.25 -0.37
N THR A 269 11.18 -6.58 -0.51
CA THR A 269 10.58 -7.30 -1.64
C THR A 269 9.41 -8.16 -1.14
N LEU A 270 8.35 -8.27 -1.95
CA LEU A 270 7.17 -9.03 -1.61
C LEU A 270 6.98 -10.18 -2.61
N ALA A 271 6.64 -11.36 -2.12
CA ALA A 271 6.24 -12.49 -2.95
C ALA A 271 5.17 -13.33 -2.27
N GLY A 272 4.21 -13.85 -3.01
CA GLY A 272 3.13 -14.67 -2.46
C GLY A 272 1.77 -14.25 -3.00
N ASP A 273 0.73 -14.53 -2.25
CA ASP A 273 -0.65 -14.35 -2.71
C ASP A 273 -1.50 -13.72 -1.59
N ILE A 274 -2.35 -12.77 -1.98
CA ILE A 274 -3.44 -12.26 -1.14
C ILE A 274 -4.74 -12.68 -1.81
N ARG A 275 -5.65 -13.27 -1.03
CA ARG A 275 -6.95 -13.75 -1.51
C ARG A 275 -8.07 -12.96 -0.85
N PRO A 276 -8.75 -12.09 -1.60
CA PRO A 276 -10.06 -11.60 -1.21
C PRO A 276 -11.05 -12.76 -1.13
N THR A 277 -11.63 -12.99 0.04
CA THR A 277 -12.53 -14.13 0.30
C THR A 277 -13.98 -13.72 0.18
N GLU A 278 -14.34 -12.61 0.82
CA GLU A 278 -15.69 -12.07 0.86
C GLU A 278 -15.62 -10.54 0.93
N GLY A 279 -16.62 -9.86 0.40
CA GLY A 279 -16.76 -8.42 0.52
C GLY A 279 -17.43 -7.80 -0.69
N ARG A 280 -17.78 -6.52 -0.54
CA ARG A 280 -18.39 -5.71 -1.59
C ARG A 280 -17.57 -4.47 -1.83
N PHE A 281 -17.60 -3.98 -3.06
CA PHE A 281 -17.01 -2.69 -3.39
C PHE A 281 -17.89 -1.92 -4.37
N HIS A 282 -17.74 -0.61 -4.32
CA HIS A 282 -18.41 0.35 -5.16
C HIS A 282 -17.41 1.01 -6.09
N ILE A 283 -17.72 1.08 -7.38
CA ILE A 283 -16.95 1.86 -8.34
C ILE A 283 -17.67 3.18 -8.53
N LEU A 284 -16.97 4.28 -8.22
CA LEU A 284 -17.50 5.63 -8.38
C LEU A 284 -18.04 5.85 -9.81
N GLY A 285 -19.29 6.26 -9.91
CA GLY A 285 -19.97 6.53 -11.19
C GLY A 285 -20.72 5.34 -11.79
N LEU A 286 -20.54 4.12 -11.28
CA LEU A 286 -21.33 2.96 -11.69
C LEU A 286 -22.51 2.73 -10.74
N ARG A 287 -23.61 2.18 -11.26
CA ARG A 287 -24.76 1.79 -10.46
C ARG A 287 -24.54 0.43 -9.80
N GLY A 288 -24.99 0.34 -8.56
CA GLY A 288 -24.92 -0.87 -7.76
C GLY A 288 -23.53 -1.11 -7.15
N ASP A 289 -23.48 -2.13 -6.30
CA ASP A 289 -22.24 -2.58 -5.68
C ASP A 289 -21.87 -3.94 -6.26
N PHE A 290 -20.58 -4.21 -6.31
CA PHE A 290 -20.03 -5.46 -6.81
C PHE A 290 -19.65 -6.34 -5.63
N ASP A 291 -20.24 -7.52 -5.59
CA ASP A 291 -19.93 -8.56 -4.61
C ASP A 291 -18.83 -9.47 -5.18
N LEU A 292 -17.76 -9.66 -4.41
CA LEU A 292 -16.63 -10.49 -4.82
C LEU A 292 -17.05 -11.96 -4.98
N THR A 293 -16.67 -12.58 -6.10
CA THR A 293 -16.92 -14.02 -6.31
C THR A 293 -15.99 -14.83 -5.39
N PRO A 294 -16.51 -15.71 -4.52
CA PRO A 294 -15.67 -16.48 -3.60
C PRO A 294 -14.66 -17.39 -4.32
N ASN A 295 -13.48 -17.58 -3.73
CA ASN A 295 -12.45 -18.56 -4.13
C ASN A 295 -11.78 -18.40 -5.50
N VAL A 296 -12.13 -17.39 -6.31
CA VAL A 296 -11.49 -17.13 -7.62
C VAL A 296 -10.54 -15.93 -7.62
N ASN A 297 -10.59 -15.12 -6.56
CA ASN A 297 -9.85 -13.88 -6.45
C ASN A 297 -8.42 -14.10 -5.94
N HIS A 298 -7.45 -13.59 -6.70
CA HIS A 298 -6.03 -13.67 -6.39
C HIS A 298 -5.33 -12.34 -6.67
N ILE A 299 -4.46 -11.93 -5.75
CA ILE A 299 -3.56 -10.79 -5.89
C ILE A 299 -2.15 -11.34 -5.66
N THR A 300 -1.43 -11.59 -6.76
CA THR A 300 -0.17 -12.32 -6.73
C THR A 300 1.02 -11.37 -6.78
N PHE A 301 1.92 -11.51 -5.82
CA PHE A 301 3.16 -10.75 -5.72
C PHE A 301 4.35 -11.58 -6.22
N VAL A 302 5.17 -10.98 -7.06
CA VAL A 302 6.36 -11.63 -7.65
C VAL A 302 7.62 -10.87 -7.23
N SER A 303 8.53 -11.56 -6.52
CA SER A 303 9.73 -10.93 -5.93
C SER A 303 10.69 -10.31 -6.95
N THR A 304 10.67 -10.76 -8.20
CA THR A 304 11.55 -10.26 -9.27
C THR A 304 11.00 -9.04 -9.99
N LYS A 305 9.76 -8.63 -9.71
CA LYS A 305 9.07 -7.49 -10.33
C LYS A 305 9.09 -6.28 -9.40
N SER A 306 9.09 -5.08 -9.98
CA SER A 306 9.15 -3.84 -9.22
C SER A 306 7.78 -3.44 -8.67
N LEU A 307 7.66 -3.38 -7.35
CA LEU A 307 6.47 -2.83 -6.68
C LEU A 307 6.32 -1.32 -6.98
N ALA A 308 7.44 -0.58 -7.02
CA ALA A 308 7.45 0.86 -7.26
C ALA A 308 7.02 1.23 -8.69
N ALA A 309 7.36 0.40 -9.68
CA ALA A 309 6.92 0.58 -11.07
C ALA A 309 5.48 0.08 -11.30
N GLY A 310 4.89 -0.64 -10.33
CA GLY A 310 3.57 -1.26 -10.43
C GLY A 310 3.53 -2.50 -11.32
N ASP A 311 4.67 -3.16 -11.57
CA ASP A 311 4.73 -4.41 -12.34
C ASP A 311 4.24 -5.62 -11.52
N THR A 312 4.14 -5.45 -10.21
CA THR A 312 3.53 -6.35 -9.23
C THR A 312 2.74 -5.49 -8.23
N PRO A 313 1.63 -5.96 -7.65
CA PRO A 313 1.00 -7.27 -7.86
C PRO A 313 0.29 -7.43 -9.21
N GLU A 314 0.13 -8.68 -9.62
CA GLU A 314 -0.82 -9.09 -10.65
C GLU A 314 -2.18 -9.32 -10.03
N LEU A 315 -3.19 -8.68 -10.60
CA LEU A 315 -4.58 -8.79 -10.19
C LEU A 315 -5.25 -9.89 -11.01
N ASN A 316 -6.05 -10.72 -10.36
CA ASN A 316 -7.03 -11.59 -10.98
C ASN A 316 -8.26 -11.59 -10.06
N LEU A 317 -9.18 -10.66 -10.30
CA LEU A 317 -10.35 -10.44 -9.46
C LEU A 317 -11.61 -10.62 -10.31
N GLU A 318 -12.63 -11.20 -9.72
CA GLU A 318 -13.95 -11.39 -10.27
C GLU A 318 -14.99 -10.94 -9.25
N ALA A 319 -15.97 -10.17 -9.74
CA ALA A 319 -17.07 -9.68 -8.92
C ALA A 319 -18.37 -9.65 -9.73
N THR A 320 -19.48 -9.76 -9.05
CA THR A 320 -20.81 -9.81 -9.65
C THR A 320 -21.71 -8.71 -9.11
N ASN A 321 -22.67 -8.28 -9.92
CA ASN A 321 -23.65 -7.26 -9.54
C ASN A 321 -24.98 -7.59 -10.22
N GLU A 322 -26.06 -7.58 -9.43
CA GLU A 322 -27.42 -7.77 -9.92
C GLU A 322 -28.10 -6.43 -10.14
N LEU A 323 -28.34 -6.09 -11.40
CA LEU A 323 -28.93 -4.81 -11.78
C LEU A 323 -30.29 -4.98 -12.41
N THR A 324 -31.23 -4.14 -12.01
CA THR A 324 -32.52 -4.03 -12.68
C THR A 324 -32.49 -2.86 -13.64
N ASP A 325 -32.82 -3.11 -14.91
CA ASP A 325 -32.94 -2.08 -15.94
C ASP A 325 -34.18 -1.19 -15.73
N ALA A 326 -34.33 -0.17 -16.57
CA ALA A 326 -35.47 0.74 -16.52
C ALA A 326 -36.84 0.08 -16.81
N PHE A 327 -36.85 -1.14 -17.34
CA PHE A 327 -38.05 -1.89 -17.72
C PHE A 327 -38.38 -3.01 -16.72
N GLY A 328 -37.57 -3.18 -15.67
CA GLY A 328 -37.75 -4.21 -14.65
C GLY A 328 -37.06 -5.54 -14.95
N ASN A 329 -36.26 -5.63 -16.01
CA ASN A 329 -35.47 -6.83 -16.30
C ASN A 329 -34.23 -6.87 -15.40
N GLN A 330 -33.97 -8.02 -14.81
CA GLN A 330 -32.76 -8.26 -14.04
C GLN A 330 -31.63 -8.71 -14.97
N HIS A 331 -30.45 -8.17 -14.74
CA HIS A 331 -29.22 -8.45 -15.44
C HIS A 331 -28.15 -8.88 -14.43
N HIS A 332 -27.55 -10.04 -14.67
CA HIS A 332 -26.41 -10.50 -13.88
C HIS A 332 -25.11 -10.07 -14.54
N VAL A 333 -24.48 -9.04 -13.98
CA VAL A 333 -23.24 -8.46 -14.48
C VAL A 333 -22.05 -9.12 -13.80
N THR A 334 -21.09 -9.59 -14.60
CA THR A 334 -19.79 -10.09 -14.12
C THR A 334 -18.69 -9.12 -14.55
N MET A 335 -17.85 -8.74 -13.60
CA MET A 335 -16.66 -7.92 -13.79
C MET A 335 -15.42 -8.76 -13.53
N ARG A 336 -14.45 -8.72 -14.45
CA ARG A 336 -13.15 -9.36 -14.29
C ARG A 336 -12.04 -8.34 -14.41
N ILE A 337 -11.17 -8.26 -13.42
CA ILE A 337 -10.00 -7.39 -13.39
C ILE A 337 -8.76 -8.27 -13.49
N SER A 338 -7.96 -8.11 -14.54
CA SER A 338 -6.77 -8.94 -14.75
C SER A 338 -5.54 -8.15 -15.16
N GLY A 339 -4.36 -8.64 -14.78
CA GLY A 339 -3.06 -8.11 -15.20
C GLY A 339 -2.33 -7.33 -14.09
N PRO A 340 -1.12 -6.81 -14.36
CA PRO A 340 -0.35 -6.05 -13.38
C PRO A 340 -1.06 -4.75 -13.03
N ILE A 341 -0.92 -4.29 -11.78
CA ILE A 341 -1.67 -3.14 -11.26
C ILE A 341 -1.51 -1.86 -12.11
N ASN A 342 -0.37 -1.66 -12.77
CA ASN A 342 -0.13 -0.51 -13.64
C ASN A 342 -0.79 -0.60 -15.03
N GLN A 343 -1.25 -1.78 -15.45
CA GLN A 343 -1.85 -2.06 -16.76
C GLN A 343 -3.12 -2.94 -16.64
N ALA A 344 -3.78 -2.92 -15.48
CA ALA A 344 -4.92 -3.77 -15.21
C ALA A 344 -6.03 -3.55 -16.25
N SER A 345 -6.51 -4.64 -16.86
CA SER A 345 -7.65 -4.63 -17.77
C SER A 345 -8.93 -4.96 -17.01
N ILE A 346 -9.99 -4.24 -17.31
CA ILE A 346 -11.33 -4.51 -16.76
C ILE A 346 -12.22 -5.00 -17.90
N ASP A 347 -12.71 -6.23 -17.77
CA ASP A 347 -13.68 -6.83 -18.66
C ASP A 347 -15.04 -6.87 -17.96
N LEU A 348 -16.10 -6.55 -18.71
CA LEU A 348 -17.48 -6.57 -18.25
C LEU A 348 -18.30 -7.44 -19.19
N SER A 349 -19.14 -8.30 -18.63
CA SER A 349 -20.04 -9.17 -19.38
C SER A 349 -21.33 -9.38 -18.61
N THR A 350 -22.38 -9.82 -19.32
CA THR A 350 -23.61 -10.31 -18.70
C THR A 350 -23.89 -11.76 -19.11
N ALA A 351 -24.61 -12.49 -18.27
CA ALA A 351 -25.07 -13.84 -18.60
C ALA A 351 -25.98 -13.86 -19.84
N GLU A 352 -26.67 -12.75 -20.14
CA GLU A 352 -27.54 -12.63 -21.32
C GLU A 352 -26.76 -12.35 -22.63
N GLY A 353 -25.44 -12.22 -22.57
CA GLY A 353 -24.59 -12.05 -23.75
C GLY A 353 -24.41 -10.61 -24.24
N LEU A 354 -24.73 -9.61 -23.41
CA LEU A 354 -24.40 -8.20 -23.72
C LEU A 354 -22.88 -8.03 -23.84
N ASP A 355 -22.46 -7.25 -24.84
CA ASP A 355 -21.05 -6.88 -25.00
C ASP A 355 -20.57 -5.93 -23.88
N ARG A 356 -19.26 -5.72 -23.81
CA ARG A 356 -18.62 -4.86 -22.79
C ARG A 356 -19.21 -3.44 -22.77
N ASN A 357 -19.50 -2.86 -23.93
CA ASN A 357 -19.98 -1.48 -24.05
C ASN A 357 -21.45 -1.38 -23.65
N GLN A 358 -22.26 -2.37 -24.02
CA GLN A 358 -23.66 -2.52 -23.62
C GLN A 358 -23.79 -2.69 -22.10
N THR A 359 -22.95 -3.54 -21.52
CA THR A 359 -22.91 -3.78 -20.07
C THR A 359 -22.48 -2.52 -19.32
N LEU A 360 -21.49 -1.78 -19.82
CA LEU A 360 -21.07 -0.51 -19.24
C LEU A 360 -22.19 0.54 -19.33
N MET A 361 -22.92 0.61 -20.45
CA MET A 361 -24.05 1.54 -20.59
C MET A 361 -25.18 1.21 -19.60
N LEU A 362 -25.44 -0.07 -19.36
CA LEU A 362 -26.39 -0.52 -18.35
C LEU A 362 -25.95 -0.08 -16.94
N LEU A 363 -24.66 -0.24 -16.62
CA LEU A 363 -24.08 0.18 -15.35
C LEU A 363 -24.11 1.70 -15.13
N LEU A 364 -23.93 2.50 -16.20
CA LEU A 364 -23.94 3.97 -16.10
C LEU A 364 -25.36 4.54 -16.11
N SER A 365 -26.22 4.08 -17.01
CA SER A 365 -27.50 4.71 -17.33
C SER A 365 -28.72 3.89 -16.89
N GLY A 366 -28.54 2.62 -16.54
CA GLY A 366 -29.64 1.68 -16.32
C GLY A 366 -30.35 1.21 -17.59
N ARG A 367 -29.75 1.41 -18.77
CA ARG A 367 -30.34 1.08 -20.08
C ARG A 367 -29.33 0.40 -21.01
N THR A 368 -29.82 -0.45 -21.92
CA THR A 368 -29.01 -1.12 -22.96
C THR A 368 -29.04 -0.33 -24.28
N THR A 369 -28.05 -0.48 -25.16
CA THR A 369 -28.07 0.24 -26.46
C THR A 369 -29.18 -0.21 -27.41
N GLU A 370 -29.68 -1.43 -27.29
CA GLU A 370 -30.84 -1.91 -28.05
C GLU A 370 -32.11 -1.13 -27.71
N THR A 371 -32.31 -0.78 -26.44
CA THR A 371 -33.47 0.02 -26.01
C THR A 371 -33.39 1.48 -26.47
N ILE A 372 -32.19 2.05 -26.60
CA ILE A 372 -32.00 3.39 -27.19
C ILE A 372 -32.39 3.37 -28.68
N SER A 373 -32.02 2.31 -29.41
CA SER A 373 -32.39 2.08 -30.80
C SER A 373 -33.92 1.97 -30.99
N MET A 374 -34.61 1.32 -30.06
CA MET A 374 -36.07 1.17 -30.09
C MET A 374 -36.82 2.48 -29.82
N LEU A 375 -36.27 3.38 -29.00
CA LEU A 375 -36.82 4.74 -28.84
C LEU A 375 -36.63 5.60 -30.10
N GLY A 376 -35.55 5.39 -30.86
CA GLY A 376 -35.33 6.07 -32.15
C GLY A 376 -36.27 5.58 -33.26
N ASN A 377 -36.71 4.32 -33.21
CA ASN A 377 -37.51 3.70 -34.29
C ASN A 377 -39.03 3.70 -34.07
N ASN A 378 -39.53 4.05 -32.87
CA ASN A 378 -40.97 4.02 -32.58
C ASN A 378 -41.77 5.24 -33.07
N ASN A 379 -41.18 6.13 -33.88
CA ASN A 379 -41.90 7.23 -34.52
C ASN A 379 -42.65 6.86 -35.82
N GLN A 380 -42.77 5.57 -36.15
CA GLN A 380 -43.63 5.09 -37.24
C GLN A 380 -44.90 4.40 -36.72
N ARG A 381 -45.71 5.10 -35.91
CA ARG A 381 -47.15 4.80 -35.76
C ARG A 381 -47.96 6.09 -35.77
N THR A 382 -48.47 6.40 -36.97
CA THR A 382 -49.65 7.23 -37.27
C THR A 382 -49.92 8.43 -36.36
N LEU A 383 -49.37 9.59 -36.74
CA LEU A 383 -49.91 10.89 -36.39
C LEU A 383 -50.26 11.62 -37.69
N SER A 384 -51.57 11.74 -37.94
CA SER A 384 -52.12 12.53 -39.02
C SER A 384 -51.62 13.97 -38.91
N VAL A 385 -50.93 14.43 -39.95
CA VAL A 385 -50.51 15.81 -40.14
C VAL A 385 -51.76 16.66 -40.36
N ASN A 386 -52.10 17.52 -39.40
CA ASN A 386 -53.01 18.64 -39.62
C ASN A 386 -52.15 19.90 -39.85
N PRO A 387 -52.12 20.51 -41.06
CA PRO A 387 -51.14 21.51 -41.45
C PRO A 387 -51.44 22.95 -40.96
N GLN A 388 -52.12 23.12 -39.82
CA GLN A 388 -52.49 24.43 -39.27
C GLN A 388 -52.24 24.53 -37.76
N SER A 389 -50.98 24.45 -37.35
CA SER A 389 -50.48 25.12 -36.14
C SER A 389 -49.00 24.81 -36.00
N GLY A 390 -48.13 25.79 -36.27
CA GLY A 390 -46.74 25.72 -35.87
C GLY A 390 -46.66 25.77 -34.35
N ILE A 391 -45.95 24.82 -33.73
CA ILE A 391 -45.17 24.90 -32.48
C ILE A 391 -44.38 23.57 -32.44
N ASP A 392 -43.11 23.63 -32.85
CA ASP A 392 -42.15 22.52 -32.87
C ASP A 392 -41.32 22.48 -31.57
N VAL A 393 -41.99 22.54 -30.41
CA VAL A 393 -41.33 22.81 -29.11
C VAL A 393 -41.23 21.57 -28.21
N MET A 394 -41.93 20.48 -28.51
CA MET A 394 -41.92 19.31 -27.61
C MET A 394 -40.84 18.26 -27.96
N GLY A 395 -40.23 18.36 -29.14
CA GLY A 395 -39.15 17.47 -29.57
C GLY A 395 -37.76 17.89 -29.11
N GLN A 396 -37.52 19.17 -28.81
CA GLN A 396 -36.19 19.67 -28.40
C GLN A 396 -35.95 19.48 -26.88
N ALA A 397 -36.97 19.68 -26.05
CA ALA A 397 -36.84 19.59 -24.58
C ALA A 397 -36.49 18.19 -24.04
N SER A 398 -36.88 17.11 -24.74
CA SER A 398 -36.51 15.74 -24.37
C SER A 398 -35.12 15.34 -24.87
N ARG A 399 -34.62 15.97 -25.94
CA ARG A 399 -33.28 15.71 -26.52
C ARG A 399 -32.18 16.40 -25.72
N ASP A 400 -32.39 17.64 -25.29
CA ASP A 400 -31.45 18.37 -24.44
C ASP A 400 -31.34 17.77 -23.02
N ALA A 401 -32.41 17.14 -22.53
CA ALA A 401 -32.41 16.47 -21.23
C ALA A 401 -31.52 15.21 -21.21
N VAL A 402 -31.45 14.46 -22.31
CA VAL A 402 -30.59 13.27 -22.42
C VAL A 402 -29.13 13.63 -22.65
N SER A 403 -28.84 14.68 -23.45
CA SER A 403 -27.46 15.18 -23.63
C SER A 403 -26.85 15.64 -22.31
N ASN A 404 -27.61 16.46 -21.54
CA ASN A 404 -27.16 16.99 -20.26
C ASN A 404 -27.05 15.94 -19.13
N LEU A 405 -27.71 14.78 -19.26
CA LEU A 405 -27.67 13.70 -18.27
C LEU A 405 -26.59 12.65 -18.56
N VAL A 406 -26.12 12.53 -19.80
CA VAL A 406 -25.20 11.46 -20.23
C VAL A 406 -23.79 11.99 -20.51
N GLU A 407 -23.66 13.19 -21.07
CA GLU A 407 -22.36 13.80 -21.39
C GLU A 407 -21.41 13.92 -20.18
N PRO A 408 -21.85 14.38 -18.99
CA PRO A 408 -20.93 14.55 -17.87
C PRO A 408 -20.38 13.22 -17.33
N TYR A 409 -21.18 12.15 -17.39
CA TYR A 409 -20.86 10.87 -16.75
C TYR A 409 -19.98 9.96 -17.62
N ILE A 410 -20.11 10.03 -18.96
CA ILE A 410 -19.28 9.24 -19.89
C ILE A 410 -17.91 9.89 -20.10
N ASP A 411 -17.86 11.22 -20.21
CA ASP A 411 -16.63 11.99 -20.45
C ASP A 411 -15.64 11.80 -19.28
N ASP A 412 -16.10 11.85 -18.03
CA ASP A 412 -15.24 11.69 -16.86
C ASP A 412 -14.86 10.22 -16.57
N THR A 413 -15.79 9.27 -16.66
CA THR A 413 -15.53 7.88 -16.22
C THR A 413 -14.54 7.13 -17.11
N LEU A 414 -14.59 7.31 -18.44
CA LEU A 414 -13.65 6.66 -19.37
C LEU A 414 -12.28 7.35 -19.40
N GLN A 415 -12.23 8.67 -19.19
CA GLN A 415 -10.97 9.38 -18.96
C GLN A 415 -10.31 8.91 -17.66
N LEU A 416 -11.09 8.65 -16.60
CA LEU A 416 -10.59 8.14 -15.33
C LEU A 416 -10.07 6.69 -15.44
N LEU A 417 -10.75 5.81 -16.19
CA LEU A 417 -10.36 4.40 -16.37
C LEU A 417 -9.14 4.21 -17.31
N THR A 418 -8.90 5.12 -18.25
CA THR A 418 -7.79 5.02 -19.22
C THR A 418 -6.59 5.91 -18.88
N GLY A 419 -6.61 6.57 -17.71
CA GLY A 419 -5.54 7.49 -17.29
C GLY A 419 -5.44 8.74 -18.18
N HIS A 420 -6.58 9.28 -18.61
CA HIS A 420 -6.74 10.49 -19.45
C HIS A 420 -6.10 10.41 -20.84
N LYS A 421 -5.75 9.21 -21.31
CA LYS A 421 -5.13 9.00 -22.64
C LYS A 421 -6.14 8.89 -23.76
N LEU A 422 -7.37 8.48 -23.46
CA LEU A 422 -8.46 8.28 -24.40
C LEU A 422 -9.71 8.95 -23.86
N ASN A 423 -10.33 9.79 -24.69
CA ASN A 423 -11.60 10.43 -24.42
C ASN A 423 -12.62 10.00 -25.48
N LEU A 424 -13.77 9.50 -25.03
CA LEU A 424 -14.86 9.04 -25.88
C LEU A 424 -16.10 9.90 -25.61
N ARG A 425 -16.52 10.65 -26.62
CA ARG A 425 -17.66 11.57 -26.57
C ARG A 425 -18.72 11.14 -27.57
N PRO A 426 -19.74 10.38 -27.15
CA PRO A 426 -20.95 10.21 -27.93
C PRO A 426 -21.84 11.45 -27.77
N THR A 427 -22.17 12.12 -28.87
CA THR A 427 -23.07 13.28 -28.89
C THR A 427 -24.23 13.04 -29.86
N ILE A 428 -25.42 13.51 -29.50
CA ILE A 428 -26.60 13.47 -30.36
C ILE A 428 -26.93 14.91 -30.74
N GLY A 429 -26.61 15.31 -31.96
CA GLY A 429 -26.90 16.63 -32.49
C GLY A 429 -28.19 16.69 -33.30
N ALA A 430 -28.56 17.89 -33.75
CA ALA A 430 -29.68 18.07 -34.67
C ALA A 430 -29.52 17.30 -35.99
N ASP A 431 -28.26 17.08 -36.41
CA ASP A 431 -27.92 16.51 -37.71
C ASP A 431 -27.73 14.98 -37.67
N GLY A 432 -27.55 14.36 -36.49
CA GLY A 432 -27.27 12.93 -36.36
C GLY A 432 -26.62 12.51 -35.05
N PHE A 433 -26.21 11.23 -35.00
CA PHE A 433 -25.37 10.68 -33.95
C PHE A 433 -23.90 10.89 -34.32
N GLU A 434 -23.12 11.53 -33.45
CA GLU A 434 -21.68 11.69 -33.60
C GLU A 434 -20.92 10.95 -32.50
N LEU A 435 -19.96 10.13 -32.88
CA LEU A 435 -18.99 9.51 -31.98
C LEU A 435 -17.65 10.19 -32.19
N LYS A 436 -17.15 10.91 -31.18
CA LYS A 436 -15.82 11.50 -31.18
C LYS A 436 -14.89 10.75 -30.24
N VAL A 437 -13.70 10.42 -30.72
CA VAL A 437 -12.61 9.79 -29.99
C VAL A 437 -11.42 10.74 -30.00
N GLN A 438 -10.93 11.15 -28.85
CA GLN A 438 -9.69 11.92 -28.73
C GLN A 438 -8.65 11.08 -28.00
N ALA A 439 -7.47 10.94 -28.56
CA ALA A 439 -6.38 10.19 -27.97
C ALA A 439 -5.15 11.07 -27.83
N ARG A 440 -4.50 11.04 -26.66
CA ARG A 440 -3.21 11.69 -26.44
C ARG A 440 -2.12 10.63 -26.34
N ALA A 441 -1.44 10.40 -27.46
CA ALA A 441 -0.40 9.37 -27.56
C ALA A 441 0.90 9.78 -26.84
N SER A 442 1.22 11.07 -26.81
CA SER A 442 2.37 11.61 -26.06
C SER A 442 2.13 13.08 -25.65
N ARG A 443 3.09 13.70 -24.96
CA ARG A 443 3.04 15.16 -24.71
C ARG A 443 2.99 15.97 -26.00
N GLU A 444 3.58 15.41 -27.05
CA GLU A 444 3.83 16.01 -28.35
C GLU A 444 2.87 15.54 -29.45
N LEU A 445 1.96 14.58 -29.18
CA LEU A 445 1.04 14.07 -30.20
C LEU A 445 -0.38 13.87 -29.64
N ALA A 446 -1.34 14.52 -30.29
CA ALA A 446 -2.77 14.35 -30.05
C ALA A 446 -3.49 13.95 -31.34
N LEU A 447 -4.45 13.03 -31.24
CA LEU A 447 -5.27 12.54 -32.33
C LEU A 447 -6.74 12.73 -31.98
N GLU A 448 -7.56 13.08 -32.95
CA GLU A 448 -9.01 13.10 -32.83
C GLU A 448 -9.62 12.39 -34.04
N LEU A 449 -10.57 11.50 -33.79
CA LEU A 449 -11.37 10.83 -34.80
C LEU A 449 -12.83 11.15 -34.50
N SER A 450 -13.62 11.54 -35.49
CA SER A 450 -15.07 11.61 -35.32
C SER A 450 -15.80 10.93 -36.46
N TYR A 451 -16.91 10.29 -36.11
CA TYR A 451 -17.82 9.65 -37.03
C TYR A 451 -19.23 10.16 -36.76
N LEU A 452 -19.84 10.80 -37.77
CA LEU A 452 -21.23 11.22 -37.73
C LEU A 452 -22.06 10.36 -38.67
N GLN A 453 -23.13 9.79 -38.11
CA GLN A 453 -24.20 9.12 -38.82
C GLN A 453 -25.43 10.05 -38.81
N GLY A 454 -25.71 10.68 -39.95
CA GLY A 454 -26.79 11.64 -40.10
C GLY A 454 -28.15 11.00 -40.30
N PHE A 455 -29.20 11.68 -39.88
CA PHE A 455 -30.60 11.21 -40.04
C PHE A 455 -31.09 11.25 -41.49
N GLN A 456 -30.49 12.10 -42.33
CA GLN A 456 -30.80 12.29 -43.75
C GLN A 456 -29.71 11.68 -44.65
N THR A 457 -29.37 10.40 -44.42
CA THR A 457 -28.43 9.61 -45.27
C THR A 457 -27.04 10.23 -45.50
N GLN A 458 -26.61 11.12 -44.60
CA GLN A 458 -25.27 11.72 -44.58
C GLN A 458 -24.35 10.93 -43.65
N LYS A 459 -23.12 10.66 -44.09
CA LYS A 459 -22.04 10.12 -43.23
C LYS A 459 -20.85 11.06 -43.29
N ARG A 460 -20.25 11.37 -42.15
CA ARG A 460 -19.05 12.20 -42.09
C ARG A 460 -18.00 11.51 -41.23
N TYR A 461 -16.83 11.30 -41.80
CA TYR A 461 -15.64 10.87 -41.10
C TYR A 461 -14.68 12.04 -41.00
N ARG A 462 -14.15 12.27 -39.81
CA ARG A 462 -13.12 13.29 -39.58
C ARG A 462 -11.98 12.66 -38.81
N ALA A 463 -10.76 12.93 -39.23
CA ALA A 463 -9.55 12.57 -38.50
C ALA A 463 -8.66 13.80 -38.41
N SER A 464 -8.20 14.15 -37.22
CA SER A 464 -7.17 15.17 -37.06
C SER A 464 -6.03 14.67 -36.19
N GLY A 465 -4.83 15.18 -36.47
CA GLY A 465 -3.63 14.90 -35.72
C GLY A 465 -2.84 16.16 -35.50
N ASN A 466 -2.53 16.46 -34.25
CA ASN A 466 -1.68 17.58 -33.86
C ASN A 466 -0.37 17.03 -33.31
N ALA A 467 0.74 17.51 -33.85
CA ALA A 467 2.08 17.18 -33.43
C ALA A 467 2.84 18.46 -33.02
N TRP A 468 3.50 18.43 -31.88
CA TRP A 468 4.36 19.51 -31.38
C TRP A 468 5.80 19.03 -31.36
N LEU A 469 6.70 19.72 -32.07
CA LEU A 469 8.12 19.39 -32.09
C LEU A 469 8.90 20.51 -31.41
N ARG A 470 9.53 20.21 -30.26
CA ARG A 470 10.43 21.12 -29.54
C ARG A 470 9.83 22.51 -29.27
N ASP A 471 8.57 22.57 -28.84
CA ASP A 471 7.79 23.79 -28.49
C ASP A 471 7.64 24.89 -29.56
N TYR A 472 8.36 24.80 -30.68
CA TYR A 472 8.41 25.85 -31.71
C TYR A 472 7.69 25.45 -32.99
N ILE A 473 7.53 24.16 -33.27
CA ILE A 473 6.88 23.67 -34.49
C ILE A 473 5.60 22.95 -34.11
N THR A 474 4.47 23.41 -34.64
CA THR A 474 3.17 22.72 -34.54
C THR A 474 2.74 22.26 -35.92
N GLY A 475 2.51 20.96 -36.07
CA GLY A 475 1.90 20.37 -37.27
C GLY A 475 0.48 19.93 -36.97
N THR A 476 -0.46 20.33 -37.82
CA THR A 476 -1.87 19.92 -37.75
C THR A 476 -2.25 19.28 -39.08
N LEU A 477 -2.61 18.01 -39.04
CA LEU A 477 -3.20 17.27 -40.15
C LEU A 477 -4.70 17.14 -39.89
N LEU A 478 -5.52 17.47 -40.88
CA LEU A 478 -6.97 17.27 -40.85
C LEU A 478 -7.38 16.55 -42.13
N TYR A 479 -8.03 15.41 -41.97
CA TYR A 479 -8.72 14.67 -43.00
C TYR A 479 -10.21 14.69 -42.71
N GLU A 480 -11.02 14.96 -43.72
CA GLU A 480 -12.47 14.92 -43.61
C GLU A 480 -13.05 14.28 -44.87
N GLN A 481 -13.95 13.33 -44.69
CA GLN A 481 -14.66 12.65 -45.75
C GLN A 481 -16.16 12.73 -45.47
N LEU A 482 -16.88 13.36 -46.39
CA LEU A 482 -18.31 13.52 -46.35
C LEU A 482 -18.93 12.67 -47.47
N THR A 483 -19.85 11.79 -47.09
CA THR A 483 -20.66 11.01 -48.03
C THR A 483 -22.11 11.45 -47.88
N TYR A 484 -22.71 11.86 -48.99
CA TYR A 484 -24.11 12.27 -49.06
C TYR A 484 -24.84 11.41 -50.10
N SER A 485 -26.01 10.90 -49.74
CA SER A 485 -26.84 10.11 -50.66
C SER A 485 -28.27 10.63 -50.66
N PRO A 486 -28.58 11.65 -51.48
CA PRO A 486 -29.86 12.34 -51.44
C PRO A 486 -31.04 11.49 -51.93
N GLN A 487 -30.83 10.58 -52.91
CA GLN A 487 -31.86 9.68 -53.48
C GLN A 487 -31.22 8.43 -54.12
N GLN A 488 -32.02 7.38 -54.34
CA GLN A 488 -31.58 6.08 -54.87
C GLN A 488 -30.64 6.22 -56.08
N GLY A 489 -29.36 5.89 -55.88
CA GLY A 489 -28.40 5.59 -56.95
C GLY A 489 -27.23 6.56 -57.14
N ILE A 490 -27.24 7.75 -56.53
CA ILE A 490 -26.10 8.69 -56.63
C ILE A 490 -25.48 8.88 -55.25
N ILE A 491 -24.26 8.38 -55.09
CA ILE A 491 -23.41 8.58 -53.91
C ILE A 491 -22.46 9.71 -54.26
N ASP A 492 -22.58 10.84 -53.57
CA ASP A 492 -21.62 11.93 -53.68
C ASP A 492 -20.64 11.83 -52.50
N GLN A 493 -19.34 11.83 -52.79
CA GLN A 493 -18.29 11.67 -51.80
C GLN A 493 -17.26 12.77 -51.97
N THR A 494 -17.17 13.64 -50.98
CA THR A 494 -16.18 14.71 -50.92
C THR A 494 -15.15 14.36 -49.86
N SER A 495 -13.87 14.31 -50.23
CA SER A 495 -12.75 14.18 -49.30
C SER A 495 -11.90 15.44 -49.32
N SER A 496 -11.55 15.94 -48.14
CA SER A 496 -10.62 17.05 -47.97
C SER A 496 -9.48 16.65 -47.06
N LEU A 497 -8.26 17.06 -47.42
CA LEU A 497 -7.06 16.91 -46.63
C LEU A 497 -6.43 18.29 -46.47
N ARG A 498 -6.18 18.69 -45.24
CA ARG A 498 -5.55 19.96 -44.89
C ARG A 498 -4.36 19.68 -43.98
N LEU A 499 -3.20 20.18 -44.38
CA LEU A 499 -1.99 20.20 -43.56
C LEU A 499 -1.67 21.65 -43.21
N GLN A 500 -1.44 21.93 -41.94
CA GLN A 500 -0.97 23.23 -41.44
C GLN A 500 0.30 23.02 -40.64
N LEU A 501 1.30 23.88 -40.88
CA LEU A 501 2.57 23.89 -40.17
C LEU A 501 2.78 25.32 -39.64
N LEU A 502 2.98 25.44 -38.33
CA LEU A 502 3.19 26.72 -37.65
C LEU A 502 4.53 26.69 -36.94
N LEU A 503 5.38 27.69 -37.20
CA LEU A 503 6.65 27.92 -36.53
C LEU A 503 6.52 29.16 -35.63
N ALA A 504 6.63 29.00 -34.32
CA ALA A 504 6.64 30.09 -33.35
C ALA A 504 7.97 30.09 -32.61
N TYR A 505 8.81 31.10 -32.84
CA TYR A 505 10.10 31.25 -32.17
C TYR A 505 10.11 32.51 -31.30
N PRO A 506 10.26 32.41 -29.96
CA PRO A 506 10.24 33.58 -29.09
C PRO A 506 11.58 34.33 -29.15
N LEU A 507 11.57 35.56 -29.66
CA LEU A 507 12.70 36.47 -29.58
C LEU A 507 12.69 37.18 -28.22
N ARG A 508 13.61 36.80 -27.31
CA ARG A 508 13.83 37.53 -26.06
C ARG A 508 14.77 38.72 -26.34
N PHE A 509 14.22 39.92 -26.33
CA PHE A 509 15.04 41.13 -26.24
C PHE A 509 15.41 41.37 -24.78
N LEU A 510 16.71 41.46 -24.48
CA LEU A 510 17.20 41.97 -23.20
C LEU A 510 16.65 43.40 -23.04
N SER A 511 15.80 43.61 -22.03
CA SER A 511 15.36 44.95 -21.66
C SER A 511 16.58 45.76 -21.16
N PRO A 512 16.73 47.03 -21.55
CA PRO A 512 17.86 47.88 -21.17
C PRO A 512 17.93 48.19 -19.67
#